data_AF-R2Q3E6-F1
#
_entry.id   AF-R2Q3E6-F1
#
_cell.length_a   1.000
_cell.length_b   1.000
_cell.length_c   1.000
_cell.angle_alpha   90.00
_cell.angle_beta   90.00
_cell.angle_gamma   90.00
#
_symmetry.space_group_name_H-M   'P 1'
#
loop_
_entity.id
_entity.type
_entity.pdbx_description
1 polymer ?
#
loop_
_entity_poly.entity_id
_entity_poly.type
_entity_poly.pdbx_seq_one_letter_code
_entity_poly.pdbx_strand_id
1 'polypeptide(L)' 'MNSEQFAELEEYVQTLAFQVGTLRKQQLTVSQKQSLQQLEADYQQYKTLYDQAVAEQKSCQIQSVQVKEEW' A
#
# COMPACT_ATOMS: atom_id res chain seq x y z
N MET A 1 -13.17 6.96 -1.24
CA MET A 1 -12.58 5.93 -0.36
C MET A 1 -13.06 6.22 1.05
N ASN A 2 -13.77 5.31 1.71
CA ASN A 2 -14.17 5.51 3.11
C ASN A 2 -13.00 5.17 4.04
N SER A 3 -12.92 5.80 5.21
CA SER A 3 -11.81 5.64 6.17
C SER A 3 -11.55 4.19 6.58
N GLU A 4 -12.61 3.37 6.65
CA GLU A 4 -12.52 1.94 6.95
C GLU A 4 -11.82 1.15 5.82
N GLN A 5 -12.10 1.47 4.56
CA GLN A 5 -11.43 0.83 3.41
C GLN A 5 -9.95 1.18 3.34
N PHE A 6 -9.55 2.35 3.84
CA PHE A 6 -8.15 2.76 3.90
C PHE A 6 -7.40 2.03 5.01
N ALA A 7 -8.02 1.89 6.20
CA ALA A 7 -7.44 1.14 7.31
C ALA A 7 -7.25 -0.35 6.97
N GLU A 8 -8.24 -0.96 6.31
CA GLU A 8 -8.15 -2.35 5.84
C GLU A 8 -7.02 -2.54 4.83
N LEU A 9 -6.84 -1.59 3.91
CA LEU A 9 -5.75 -1.61 2.93
C LEU A 9 -4.38 -1.46 3.60
N GLU A 10 -4.28 -0.59 4.61
CA GLU A 10 -3.05 -0.36 5.36
C GLU A 10 -2.63 -1.61 6.15
N GLU A 11 -3.57 -2.27 6.82
CA GLU A 11 -3.33 -3.54 7.53
C GLU A 11 -2.87 -4.63 6.57
N TYR A 12 -3.48 -4.71 5.39
CA TYR A 12 -3.11 -5.70 4.37
C TYR A 12 -1.68 -5.47 3.84
N VAL A 13 -1.31 -4.22 3.59
CA VAL A 13 0.04 -3.83 3.12
C VAL A 13 1.09 -4.14 4.18
N GLN A 14 0.82 -3.84 5.45
CA GLN A 14 1.75 -4.16 6.55
C GLN A 14 1.94 -5.68 6.71
N THR A 15 0.85 -6.43 6.60
CA THR A 15 0.87 -7.89 6.68
C THR A 15 1.69 -8.50 5.55
N LEU A 16 1.50 -8.04 4.31
CA LEU A 16 2.29 -8.48 3.16
C LEU A 16 3.78 -8.13 3.32
N ALA A 17 4.10 -6.92 3.77
CA ALA A 17 5.48 -6.50 3.99
C ALA A 17 6.20 -7.40 5.02
N PHE A 18 5.51 -7.77 6.10
CA PHE A 18 6.05 -8.67 7.11
C PHE A 18 6.29 -10.09 6.56
N GLN A 19 5.34 -10.62 5.79
CA GLN A 19 5.46 -11.96 5.18
C GLN A 19 6.60 -12.01 4.16
N VAL A 20 6.69 -11.02 3.25
CA VAL A 20 7.78 -10.92 2.28
C VAL A 20 9.14 -10.79 2.98
N GLY A 21 9.23 -9.96 4.02
CA GLY A 21 10.46 -9.78 4.80
C GLY A 21 10.90 -11.05 5.53
N THR A 22 9.95 -11.83 6.01
CA THR A 22 10.21 -13.10 6.71
C THR A 22 10.64 -14.20 5.73
N LEU A 23 10.00 -14.29 4.57
CA LEU A 23 10.35 -15.26 3.54
C LEU A 23 11.71 -14.94 2.90
N ARG A 24 12.02 -13.67 2.62
CA ARG A 24 13.34 -13.25 2.08
C ARG A 24 14.52 -13.64 2.99
N LYS A 25 14.30 -13.76 4.30
CA LYS A 25 15.33 -14.14 5.28
C LYS A 25 15.55 -15.66 5.39
N GLN A 26 14.69 -16.47 4.79
CA GLN A 26 14.79 -17.94 4.83
C GLN A 26 15.50 -18.48 3.58
N GLN A 27 16.18 -19.63 3.69
CA GLN A 27 16.63 -20.37 2.50
C GLN A 27 15.41 -21.00 1.83
N LEU A 28 14.86 -20.29 0.84
CA LEU A 28 13.65 -20.69 0.13
C LEU A 28 13.97 -21.73 -0.96
N THR A 29 13.13 -22.76 -1.05
CA THR A 29 13.10 -23.69 -2.19
C THR A 29 12.64 -22.96 -3.46
N VAL A 30 12.89 -23.53 -4.65
CA VAL A 30 12.53 -22.91 -5.94
C VAL A 30 11.03 -22.57 -6.00
N SER A 31 10.16 -23.43 -5.48
CA SER A 31 8.71 -23.18 -5.41
C SER A 31 8.37 -22.04 -4.44
N GLN A 32 9.05 -21.95 -3.30
CA GLN A 32 8.85 -20.84 -2.35
C GLN A 32 9.37 -19.51 -2.90
N LYS A 33 10.39 -19.52 -3.76
CA LYS A 33 10.86 -18.32 -4.49
C LYS A 33 9.82 -17.83 -5.49
N GLN A 34 9.10 -18.73 -6.18
CA GLN A 34 8.00 -18.32 -7.07
C GLN A 34 6.85 -17.71 -6.27
N SER A 35 6.47 -18.32 -5.13
CA SER A 35 5.46 -17.73 -4.25
C SER A 35 5.89 -16.37 -3.70
N LEU A 36 7.18 -16.19 -3.37
CA LEU A 36 7.73 -14.89 -2.98
C LEU A 36 7.58 -13.86 -4.10
N GLN A 37 7.94 -14.21 -5.33
CA GLN A 37 7.82 -13.31 -6.48
C GLN A 37 6.38 -12.87 -6.73
N GLN A 38 5.41 -13.78 -6.58
CA GLN A 38 3.99 -13.46 -6.65
C GLN A 38 3.58 -12.47 -5.55
N LEU A 39 3.98 -12.75 -4.31
CA LEU A 39 3.68 -11.90 -3.15
C LEU A 39 4.32 -10.50 -3.28
N GLU A 40 5.52 -10.41 -3.87
CA GLU A 40 6.20 -9.14 -4.17
C GLU A 40 5.48 -8.34 -5.26
N ALA A 41 4.94 -9.01 -6.28
CA ALA A 41 4.15 -8.39 -7.33
C ALA A 41 2.83 -7.84 -6.78
N ASP A 42 2.12 -8.63 -5.96
CA ASP A 42 0.90 -8.19 -5.28
C ASP A 42 1.19 -6.98 -4.37
N TYR A 43 2.25 -7.06 -3.57
CA TYR A 43 2.67 -5.95 -2.72
C TYR A 43 2.95 -4.66 -3.52
N GLN A 44 3.64 -4.75 -4.66
CA GLN A 44 3.90 -3.60 -5.53
C GLN A 44 2.61 -2.99 -6.08
N GLN A 45 1.63 -3.81 -6.48
CA GLN A 45 0.34 -3.31 -6.95
C GLN A 45 -0.42 -2.58 -5.85
N TYR A 46 -0.59 -3.22 -4.68
CA TYR A 46 -1.31 -2.60 -3.56
C TYR A 46 -0.61 -1.35 -3.05
N LYS A 47 0.73 -1.35 -3.01
CA LYS A 47 1.50 -0.16 -2.65
C LYS A 47 1.28 0.99 -3.63
N THR A 48 1.23 0.71 -4.93
CA THR A 48 0.96 1.74 -5.95
C THR A 48 -0.43 2.36 -5.78
N LEU A 49 -1.44 1.52 -5.52
CA LEU A 49 -2.80 1.99 -5.26
C LEU A 49 -2.88 2.82 -3.97
N TYR A 50 -2.16 2.41 -2.93
CA TYR A 50 -2.03 3.17 -1.69
C TYR A 50 -1.36 4.52 -1.92
N ASP A 51 -0.21 4.56 -2.60
CA ASP A 51 0.50 5.80 -2.93
C ASP A 51 -0.38 6.75 -3.77
N GLN A 52 -1.17 6.22 -4.71
CA GLN A 52 -2.15 7.01 -5.47
C GLN A 52 -3.25 7.56 -4.57
N ALA A 53 -3.86 6.74 -3.71
CA ALA A 53 -4.89 7.18 -2.78
C ALA A 53 -4.37 8.25 -1.80
N VAL A 54 -3.14 8.11 -1.31
CA VAL A 54 -2.47 9.11 -0.46
C VAL A 54 -2.20 10.40 -1.24
N ALA A 55 -1.76 10.30 -2.49
CA ALA A 55 -1.55 11.48 -3.34
C ALA A 55 -2.86 12.21 -3.63
N GLU A 56 -3.94 11.49 -3.93
CA GLU A 56 -5.28 12.06 -4.13
C GLU A 56 -5.83 12.69 -2.85
N GLN A 57 -5.64 12.05 -1.70
CA GLN A 57 -6.04 12.60 -0.40
C GLN A 57 -5.26 13.88 -0.06
N LYS A 58 -3.94 13.91 -0.33
CA LYS A 58 -3.13 15.12 -0.19
C LYS A 58 -3.57 16.22 -1.16
N SER A 59 -3.93 15.88 -2.39
CA SER A 59 -4.41 16.85 -3.39
C SER A 59 -5.77 17.47 -2.98
N CYS A 60 -6.70 16.67 -2.47
CA CYS A 60 -7.97 17.14 -1.91
C CYS A 60 -7.79 18.04 -0.67
N GLN A 61 -6.75 17.82 0.13
CA GLN A 61 -6.39 18.71 1.25
C GLN A 61 -5.80 20.05 0.77
N ILE A 62 -5.12 20.11 -0.36
CA ILE A 62 -4.57 21.36 -0.90
C ILE A 62 -5.68 22.23 -1.52
N GLN A 63 -6.66 21.64 -2.23
CA GLN A 63 -7.79 22.41 -2.79
C GLN A 63 -8.74 22.96 -1.73
N SER A 64 -8.93 22.28 -0.60
CA SER A 64 -9.83 22.74 0.48
C SER A 64 -9.25 23.87 1.33
N VAL A 65 -7.93 24.12 1.27
CA VAL A 65 -7.28 25.29 1.89
C VAL A 65 -7.44 26.53 1.00
N GLN A 66 -7.30 26.39 -0.33
CA GLN A 66 -7.43 27.55 -1.23
C GLN A 66 -8.85 28.12 -1.31
N VAL A 67 -9.90 27.29 -1.16
CA VAL A 67 -11.30 27.77 -1.21
C VAL A 67 -11.73 28.47 0.09
N LYS A 68 -10.97 28.32 1.18
CA LYS A 68 -11.29 28.98 2.47
C LYS A 68 -10.60 30.34 2.68
N GLU A 69 -9.69 30.74 1.81
CA GLU A 69 -9.03 32.06 1.86
C GLU A 69 -9.66 33.10 0.91
N GLU A 70 -10.72 32.75 0.18
CA GLU A 70 -11.46 33.66 -0.72
C GLU A 70 -12.93 33.90 -0.29
N TRP A 71 -13.18 34.18 1.00
CA TRP A 71 -14.43 34.83 1.46
C TRP A 71 -14.18 35.74 2.67
#